data_AF-A0A1R4J064-F1
#
_entry.id   AF-A0A1R4J064-F1
#
_cell.length_a   1.000
_cell.length_b   1.000
_cell.length_c   1.000
_cell.angle_alpha   90.00
_cell.angle_beta   90.00
_cell.angle_gamma   90.00
#
_symmetry.space_group_name_H-M   'P 1'
#
loop_
_entity.id
_entity.type
_entity.pdbx_description
1 polymer ?
#
loop_
_entity_poly.entity_id
_entity_poly.type
_entity_poly.pdbx_seq_one_letter_code
_entity_poly.pdbx_strand_id
1 'polypeptide(L)'
;MAGDAGRRSAWGTGLRGMIDGHDTTLVVHSRSAYMVNGTIDAWRRSSTPIGQVMAYGGAHDTPSTDGTPTPIRANIPFLGVAGTADADVENMGSQWFTAVIGAPRTAPAFQVEVEDYGHAYINRELSRRGLDDRRGEVTRTAKDHEKLLLDTTVGWLSHTVRGRHVFPTGNTEPLPNGLIGVPARYLVATHGRAVRLVSGKGRWAAPLGRGASVKVCRNVGRMDPTPYPDRCPNVDDGVPISDSLMTRVRLGRGTGARVTVTARHPKLVALHLTPTRDRKDKLGHTPMRLTAVMADGRRFPVDMGPKYNALREWPHPYGAGLYYPQTARVPLPAAARRGTLVAVELTGPRGGEVDIRGLDVVAG
;
A
#
# COMPACT_ATOMS: atom_id res chain seq x y z
N MET A 1 -1.81 35.24 -6.20
CA MET A 1 -1.42 36.03 -7.37
C MET A 1 -0.25 35.31 -8.05
N ALA A 2 -0.50 34.55 -9.12
CA ALA A 2 0.55 33.93 -9.93
C ALA A 2 0.86 34.86 -11.11
N GLY A 3 1.45 36.02 -10.80
CA GLY A 3 1.88 36.97 -11.81
C GLY A 3 3.16 36.46 -12.44
N ASP A 4 3.09 36.07 -13.71
CA ASP A 4 4.19 35.69 -14.60
C ASP A 4 4.86 34.31 -14.41
N ALA A 5 4.82 33.66 -13.24
CA ALA A 5 5.50 32.36 -13.01
C ALA A 5 6.98 32.34 -13.49
N GLY A 6 7.65 33.50 -13.48
CA GLY A 6 9.01 33.66 -13.98
C GLY A 6 9.15 33.67 -15.51
N ARG A 7 8.07 33.68 -16.32
CA ARG A 7 8.12 33.64 -17.78
C ARG A 7 8.89 34.81 -18.42
N ARG A 8 8.99 35.96 -17.75
CA ARG A 8 9.77 37.13 -18.21
C ARG A 8 11.19 37.18 -17.64
N SER A 9 11.57 36.26 -16.76
CA SER A 9 12.97 36.12 -16.35
C SER A 9 13.83 35.59 -17.51
N ALA A 10 15.15 35.76 -17.43
CA ALA A 10 16.08 35.13 -18.38
C ALA A 10 15.85 33.61 -18.46
N TRP A 11 15.57 32.98 -17.32
CA TRP A 11 15.17 31.58 -17.21
C TRP A 11 13.86 31.26 -17.92
N GLY A 12 12.80 32.04 -17.68
CA GLY A 12 11.49 31.81 -18.31
C GLY A 12 11.45 32.08 -19.80
N THR A 13 12.31 33.00 -20.29
CA THR A 13 12.48 33.25 -21.72
C THR A 13 13.25 32.11 -22.38
N GLY A 14 14.32 31.61 -21.74
CA GLY A 14 15.09 30.47 -22.21
C GLY A 14 14.32 29.15 -22.18
N LEU A 15 13.35 28.99 -21.28
CA LEU A 15 12.50 27.80 -21.15
C LEU A 15 11.17 27.89 -21.93
N ARG A 16 10.93 28.99 -22.66
CA ARG A 16 9.69 29.17 -23.43
C ARG A 16 9.59 28.09 -24.51
N GLY A 17 8.48 27.34 -24.49
CA GLY A 17 8.26 26.21 -25.39
C GLY A 17 9.02 24.93 -25.01
N MET A 18 9.84 24.96 -23.95
CA MET A 18 10.54 23.77 -23.42
C MET A 18 9.78 23.10 -22.27
N ILE A 19 8.85 23.81 -21.62
CA ILE A 19 8.00 23.29 -20.55
C ILE A 19 6.60 23.02 -21.12
N ASP A 20 6.20 21.75 -21.13
CA ASP A 20 4.80 21.40 -21.21
C ASP A 20 4.16 21.57 -19.84
N GLY A 21 3.23 22.53 -19.73
CA GLY A 21 2.55 22.83 -18.48
C GLY A 21 1.46 21.82 -18.12
N HIS A 22 0.98 21.01 -19.07
CA HIS A 22 -0.21 20.20 -18.85
C HIS A 22 0.03 19.01 -17.91
N ASP A 23 1.26 18.50 -17.83
CA ASP A 23 1.61 17.25 -17.15
C ASP A 23 2.72 17.42 -16.09
N THR A 24 2.49 18.31 -15.13
CA THR A 24 3.48 18.61 -14.08
C THR A 24 3.53 17.51 -13.01
N THR A 25 4.75 17.05 -12.69
CA THR A 25 5.01 16.06 -11.64
C THR A 25 5.68 16.68 -10.43
N LEU A 26 5.15 16.40 -9.25
CA LEU A 26 5.81 16.70 -7.99
C LEU A 26 6.56 15.46 -7.50
N VAL A 27 7.89 15.53 -7.43
CA VAL A 27 8.73 14.50 -6.80
C VAL A 27 9.18 15.02 -5.43
N VAL A 28 8.96 14.24 -4.37
CA VAL A 28 9.32 14.61 -3.00
C VAL A 28 10.16 13.52 -2.33
N HIS A 29 10.96 13.93 -1.35
CA HIS A 29 11.76 13.05 -0.51
C HIS A 29 11.62 13.46 0.96
N SER A 30 11.63 12.47 1.86
CA SER A 30 11.64 12.69 3.31
C SER A 30 10.45 13.53 3.76
N ARG A 31 10.72 14.48 4.66
CA ARG A 31 9.76 15.42 5.27
C ARG A 31 9.10 16.38 4.27
N SER A 32 9.57 16.45 3.02
CA SER A 32 8.87 17.20 1.97
C SER A 32 7.49 16.61 1.65
N ALA A 33 7.26 15.34 1.99
CA ALA A 33 5.99 14.67 1.79
C ALA A 33 4.83 15.26 2.63
N TYR A 34 5.11 15.85 3.80
CA TYR A 34 4.12 16.60 4.59
C TYR A 34 3.50 17.77 3.81
N MET A 35 4.26 18.36 2.88
CA MET A 35 3.82 19.54 2.15
C MET A 35 3.05 19.22 0.86
N VAL A 36 2.93 17.94 0.45
CA VAL A 36 2.39 17.55 -0.86
C VAL A 36 1.02 18.17 -1.13
N ASN A 37 0.06 18.02 -0.21
CA ASN A 37 -1.28 18.55 -0.41
C ASN A 37 -1.29 20.09 -0.46
N GLY A 38 -0.52 20.75 0.40
CA GLY A 38 -0.37 22.21 0.39
C GLY A 38 0.23 22.72 -0.92
N THR A 39 1.24 22.02 -1.46
CA THR A 39 1.87 22.34 -2.74
C THR A 39 0.90 22.15 -3.90
N ILE A 40 0.14 21.04 -3.93
CA ILE A 40 -0.93 20.83 -4.93
C ILE A 40 -1.95 21.97 -4.89
N ASP A 41 -2.40 22.37 -3.70
CA ASP A 41 -3.38 23.45 -3.55
C ASP A 41 -2.85 24.80 -4.01
N ALA A 42 -1.60 25.11 -3.68
CA ALA A 42 -0.94 26.34 -4.11
C ALA A 42 -0.81 26.41 -5.64
N TRP A 43 -0.60 25.26 -6.29
CA TRP A 43 -0.41 25.16 -7.75
C TRP A 43 -1.69 24.88 -8.54
N ARG A 44 -2.84 24.66 -7.89
CA ARG A 44 -4.08 24.24 -8.56
C ARG A 44 -4.59 25.21 -9.65
N ARG A 45 -4.26 26.50 -9.53
CA ARG A 45 -4.63 27.55 -10.51
C ARG A 45 -3.43 28.02 -11.35
N SER A 46 -2.29 27.34 -11.25
CA SER A 46 -1.12 27.62 -12.08
C SER A 46 -1.41 27.26 -13.54
N SER A 47 -0.65 27.82 -14.48
CA SER A 47 -0.60 27.31 -15.86
C SER A 47 0.03 25.92 -15.96
N THR A 48 0.59 25.42 -14.85
CA THR A 48 1.26 24.13 -14.74
C THR A 48 0.76 23.35 -13.52
N PRO A 49 -0.54 23.00 -13.42
CA PRO A 49 -1.06 22.35 -12.22
C PRO A 49 -0.40 20.98 -12.01
N ILE A 50 -0.17 20.62 -10.75
CA ILE A 50 0.42 19.33 -10.40
C ILE A 50 -0.59 18.22 -10.73
N GLY A 51 -0.26 17.42 -11.74
CA GLY A 51 -1.09 16.32 -12.22
C GLY A 51 -0.78 15.01 -11.54
N GLN A 52 0.41 14.82 -10.97
CA GLN A 52 0.85 13.57 -10.34
C GLN A 52 1.94 13.78 -9.30
N VAL A 53 2.07 12.80 -8.40
CA VAL A 53 3.04 12.83 -7.30
C VAL A 53 3.84 11.53 -7.26
N MET A 54 5.16 11.66 -7.07
CA MET A 54 6.03 10.57 -6.64
C MET A 54 6.70 10.95 -5.32
N ALA A 55 6.72 10.05 -4.34
CA ALA A 55 7.44 10.21 -3.10
C ALA A 55 8.46 9.08 -2.94
N TYR A 56 9.69 9.40 -2.57
CA TYR A 56 10.67 8.42 -2.09
C TYR A 56 10.91 8.66 -0.60
N GLY A 57 10.86 7.61 0.23
CA GLY A 57 11.04 7.72 1.69
C GLY A 57 10.22 8.86 2.29
N GLY A 58 8.94 8.99 1.91
CA GLY A 58 8.12 10.14 2.32
C GLY A 58 7.69 10.05 3.79
N ALA A 59 7.94 11.10 4.56
CA ALA A 59 7.33 11.25 5.89
C ALA A 59 5.92 11.85 5.74
N HIS A 60 4.93 11.17 6.31
CA HIS A 60 3.53 11.53 6.24
C HIS A 60 2.91 11.46 7.64
N ASP A 61 1.81 12.19 7.85
CA ASP A 61 1.06 12.15 9.10
C ASP A 61 0.56 10.73 9.40
N THR A 62 1.04 10.10 10.46
CA THR A 62 0.53 8.79 10.89
C THR A 62 -0.46 8.93 12.05
N PRO A 63 -1.35 7.95 12.28
CA PRO A 63 -2.28 7.99 13.41
C PRO A 63 -1.62 8.16 14.78
N SER A 64 -0.39 7.68 14.95
CA SER A 64 0.34 7.69 16.22
C SER A 64 1.12 8.98 16.47
N THR A 65 1.55 9.68 15.42
CA THR A 65 2.39 10.88 15.55
C THR A 65 1.62 12.19 15.40
N ASP A 66 0.70 12.27 14.45
CA ASP A 66 0.22 13.56 13.93
C ASP A 66 -1.32 13.70 13.89
N GLY A 67 -2.05 12.73 14.45
CA GLY A 67 -3.51 12.76 14.53
C GLY A 67 -4.21 12.11 13.34
N THR A 68 -5.19 12.78 12.71
CA THR A 68 -5.97 12.17 11.61
C THR A 68 -5.19 12.25 10.29
N PRO A 69 -4.79 11.12 9.68
CA PRO A 69 -4.01 11.14 8.45
C PRO A 69 -4.79 11.77 7.29
N THR A 70 -4.16 12.74 6.62
CA THR A 70 -4.78 13.40 5.47
C THR A 70 -4.52 12.61 4.20
N PRO A 71 -5.55 12.17 3.45
CA PRO A 71 -5.34 11.48 2.17
C PRO A 71 -4.78 12.45 1.11
N ILE A 72 -3.94 11.94 0.20
CA ILE A 72 -3.60 12.68 -1.03
C ILE A 72 -4.85 12.86 -1.86
N ARG A 73 -4.96 13.97 -2.58
CA ARG A 73 -6.06 14.32 -3.50
C ARG A 73 -6.52 13.13 -4.34
N ALA A 74 -7.82 12.87 -4.33
CA ALA A 74 -8.46 11.67 -4.89
C ALA A 74 -8.30 11.49 -6.41
N ASN A 75 -8.06 12.59 -7.12
CA ASN A 75 -7.98 12.68 -8.59
C ASN A 75 -6.55 12.81 -9.12
N ILE A 76 -5.53 12.73 -8.26
CA ILE A 76 -4.12 12.83 -8.64
C ILE A 76 -3.47 11.45 -8.48
N PRO A 77 -2.86 10.89 -9.53
CA PRO A 77 -2.05 9.68 -9.43
C PRO A 77 -0.91 9.84 -8.42
N PHE A 78 -0.71 8.82 -7.60
CA PHE A 78 0.32 8.83 -6.57
C PHE A 78 1.15 7.54 -6.57
N LEU A 79 2.46 7.69 -6.50
CA LEU A 79 3.41 6.61 -6.27
C LEU A 79 4.31 6.96 -5.09
N GLY A 80 4.16 6.27 -3.97
CA GLY A 80 5.14 6.28 -2.89
C GLY A 80 6.06 5.07 -2.98
N VAL A 81 7.35 5.28 -2.74
CA VAL A 81 8.37 4.23 -2.65
C VAL A 81 9.11 4.40 -1.33
N ALA A 82 9.23 3.34 -0.55
CA ALA A 82 10.01 3.31 0.68
C ALA A 82 10.91 2.09 0.70
N GLY A 83 12.08 2.24 1.31
CA GLY A 83 13.00 1.13 1.54
C GLY A 83 12.69 0.44 2.87
N THR A 84 12.83 -0.88 2.92
CA THR A 84 12.63 -1.63 4.18
C THR A 84 13.74 -1.38 5.21
N ALA A 85 14.85 -0.77 4.80
CA ALA A 85 15.98 -0.43 5.67
C ALA A 85 16.08 1.08 5.95
N ASP A 86 15.08 1.88 5.55
CA ASP A 86 14.96 3.28 5.94
C ASP A 86 14.94 3.37 7.47
N ALA A 87 15.88 4.10 8.06
CA ALA A 87 15.98 4.26 9.51
C ALA A 87 15.81 5.71 9.98
N ASP A 88 15.42 6.63 9.09
CA ASP A 88 15.08 8.01 9.44
C ASP A 88 13.57 8.18 9.61
N VAL A 89 12.81 7.84 8.56
CA VAL A 89 11.34 7.92 8.57
C VAL A 89 10.69 6.54 8.55
N GLU A 90 11.52 5.49 8.54
CA GLU A 90 11.12 4.10 8.65
C GLU A 90 10.02 3.77 7.63
N ASN A 91 8.86 3.35 8.11
CA ASN A 91 7.73 2.90 7.32
C ASN A 91 6.53 3.86 7.40
N MET A 92 6.78 5.14 7.72
CA MET A 92 5.72 6.17 7.84
C MET A 92 4.81 6.23 6.60
N GLY A 93 5.38 6.12 5.40
CA GLY A 93 4.59 6.09 4.16
C GLY A 93 3.58 4.93 4.11
N SER A 94 3.99 3.73 4.51
CA SER A 94 3.11 2.55 4.55
C SER A 94 2.07 2.63 5.66
N GLN A 95 2.42 3.17 6.83
CA GLN A 95 1.46 3.43 7.92
C GLN A 95 0.40 4.45 7.52
N TRP A 96 0.83 5.58 6.97
CA TRP A 96 -0.06 6.62 6.47
C TRP A 96 -0.98 6.06 5.38
N PHE A 97 -0.41 5.38 4.37
CA PHE A 97 -1.20 4.85 3.26
C PHE A 97 -2.19 3.77 3.71
N THR A 98 -1.83 2.96 4.71
CA THR A 98 -2.75 2.01 5.37
C THR A 98 -3.94 2.73 6.01
N ALA A 99 -3.71 3.86 6.68
CA ALA A 99 -4.78 4.61 7.34
C ALA A 99 -5.79 5.15 6.33
N VAL A 100 -5.30 5.65 5.18
CA VAL A 100 -6.11 6.27 4.14
C VAL A 100 -6.56 5.33 3.01
N ILE A 101 -6.21 4.04 3.07
CA ILE A 101 -6.40 3.08 1.95
C ILE A 101 -7.83 3.00 1.41
N GLY A 102 -8.83 3.15 2.30
CA GLY A 102 -10.24 3.09 1.94
C GLY A 102 -10.86 4.41 1.49
N ALA A 103 -10.08 5.49 1.37
CA ALA A 103 -10.56 6.76 0.86
C ALA A 103 -11.00 6.59 -0.61
N PRO A 104 -12.17 7.11 -1.02
CA PRO A 104 -12.58 7.07 -2.43
C PRO A 104 -11.60 7.84 -3.32
N ARG A 105 -11.25 7.26 -4.47
CA ARG A 105 -10.31 7.87 -5.44
C ARG A 105 -10.79 7.65 -6.87
N THR A 106 -10.51 8.60 -7.75
CA THR A 106 -10.71 8.46 -9.20
C THR A 106 -9.39 8.17 -9.92
N ALA A 107 -8.25 8.49 -9.31
CA ALA A 107 -6.92 8.23 -9.84
C ALA A 107 -6.20 7.10 -9.06
N PRO A 108 -5.29 6.36 -9.71
CA PRO A 108 -4.56 5.26 -9.09
C PRO A 108 -3.56 5.76 -8.02
N ALA A 109 -3.39 5.01 -6.93
CA ALA A 109 -2.41 5.32 -5.91
C ALA A 109 -1.79 4.05 -5.31
N PHE A 110 -0.46 4.05 -5.15
CA PHE A 110 0.31 2.92 -4.60
C PHE A 110 1.34 3.43 -3.61
N GLN A 111 1.55 2.67 -2.54
CA GLN A 111 2.74 2.70 -1.73
C GLN A 111 3.50 1.39 -1.97
N VAL A 112 4.79 1.50 -2.29
CA VAL A 112 5.64 0.38 -2.65
C VAL A 112 6.80 0.29 -1.68
N GLU A 113 7.05 -0.91 -1.16
CA GLU A 113 8.22 -1.18 -0.32
C GLU A 113 9.23 -2.02 -1.09
N VAL A 114 10.51 -1.62 -1.04
CA VAL A 114 11.63 -2.31 -1.70
C VAL A 114 12.67 -2.77 -0.69
N GLU A 115 13.25 -3.94 -0.91
CA GLU A 115 14.19 -4.60 0.02
C GLU A 115 15.56 -3.91 0.08
N ASP A 116 16.08 -3.69 1.29
CA ASP A 116 17.45 -3.21 1.59
C ASP A 116 17.78 -1.77 1.15
N TYR A 117 16.80 -1.01 0.66
CA TYR A 117 16.98 0.41 0.38
C TYR A 117 16.80 1.24 1.65
N GLY A 118 17.57 2.31 1.76
CA GLY A 118 17.59 3.26 2.87
C GLY A 118 17.04 4.62 2.48
N HIS A 119 16.99 5.50 3.47
CA HIS A 119 16.45 6.84 3.34
C HIS A 119 17.36 7.79 2.56
N ALA A 120 18.64 7.81 2.92
CA ALA A 120 19.54 8.92 2.62
C ALA A 120 20.40 8.67 1.38
N TYR A 121 20.67 7.41 1.04
CA TYR A 121 21.63 7.01 0.00
C TYR A 121 21.22 7.34 -1.44
N ILE A 122 19.99 7.77 -1.68
CA ILE A 122 19.62 8.42 -2.95
C ILE A 122 20.28 9.79 -3.14
N ASN A 123 20.72 10.44 -2.06
CA ASN A 123 21.41 11.71 -2.09
C ASN A 123 22.90 11.48 -2.34
N ARG A 124 23.39 11.96 -3.48
CA ARG A 124 24.80 11.81 -3.89
C ARG A 124 25.78 12.41 -2.89
N GLU A 125 25.44 13.53 -2.24
CA GLU A 125 26.35 14.16 -1.29
C GLU A 125 26.39 13.40 0.05
N LEU A 126 25.25 12.88 0.52
CA LEU A 126 25.21 12.06 1.73
C LEU A 126 25.95 10.73 1.52
N SER A 127 25.72 10.07 0.38
CA SER A 127 26.42 8.83 0.03
C SER A 127 27.92 9.04 -0.19
N ARG A 128 28.35 10.16 -0.82
CA ARG A 128 29.77 10.52 -0.94
C ARG A 128 30.46 10.68 0.43
N ARG A 129 29.71 11.13 1.44
CA ARG A 129 30.18 11.27 2.83
C ARG A 129 30.04 9.99 3.66
N GLY A 130 29.52 8.90 3.09
CA GLY A 130 29.28 7.65 3.81
C GLY A 130 28.20 7.74 4.88
N LEU A 131 27.26 8.68 4.75
CA LEU A 131 26.15 8.87 5.70
C LEU A 131 25.00 7.94 5.34
N ASP A 132 25.14 6.66 5.71
CA ASP A 132 24.11 5.62 5.55
C ASP A 132 23.22 5.58 6.78
N ASP A 133 21.91 5.72 6.60
CA ASP A 133 20.95 5.58 7.69
C ASP A 133 20.67 4.11 8.02
N ARG A 134 20.91 3.19 7.08
CA ARG A 134 20.55 1.79 7.25
C ARG A 134 21.37 1.12 8.35
N ARG A 135 20.78 0.14 9.00
CA ARG A 135 21.40 -0.65 10.08
C ARG A 135 21.60 -2.10 9.63
N GLY A 136 22.71 -2.69 10.06
CA GLY A 136 23.01 -4.11 9.82
C GLY A 136 23.70 -4.40 8.50
N GLU A 137 23.69 -5.67 8.12
CA GLU A 137 24.22 -6.12 6.82
C GLU A 137 23.27 -5.67 5.71
N VAL A 138 23.74 -4.74 4.88
CA VAL A 138 22.98 -4.21 3.74
C VAL A 138 23.69 -4.47 2.43
N THR A 139 22.94 -4.91 1.42
CA THR A 139 23.51 -5.35 0.13
C THR A 139 23.48 -4.28 -0.95
N ARG A 140 22.61 -3.27 -0.82
CA ARG A 140 22.41 -2.22 -1.83
C ARG A 140 23.45 -1.10 -1.70
N THR A 141 24.08 -0.73 -2.80
CA THR A 141 25.03 0.37 -2.88
C THR A 141 24.34 1.71 -3.14
N ALA A 142 25.03 2.84 -2.98
CA ALA A 142 24.52 4.16 -3.36
C ALA A 142 24.11 4.23 -4.84
N LYS A 143 24.84 3.54 -5.73
CA LYS A 143 24.52 3.44 -7.15
C LYS A 143 23.19 2.71 -7.39
N ASP A 144 22.89 1.69 -6.59
CA ASP A 144 21.61 0.99 -6.66
C ASP A 144 20.45 1.90 -6.25
N HIS A 145 20.64 2.72 -5.21
CA HIS A 145 19.63 3.70 -4.75
C HIS A 145 19.35 4.74 -5.83
N GLU A 146 20.40 5.32 -6.40
CA GLU A 146 20.25 6.29 -7.49
C GLU A 146 19.54 5.67 -8.69
N LYS A 147 19.95 4.45 -9.08
CA LYS A 147 19.33 3.71 -10.17
C LYS A 147 17.85 3.47 -9.92
N LEU A 148 17.46 3.01 -8.72
CA LEU A 148 16.07 2.79 -8.37
C LEU A 148 15.25 4.08 -8.48
N LEU A 149 15.75 5.20 -7.92
CA LEU A 149 15.06 6.49 -7.95
C LEU A 149 14.86 6.97 -9.39
N LEU A 150 15.92 6.95 -10.20
CA LEU A 150 15.88 7.38 -11.59
C LEU A 150 14.95 6.51 -12.44
N ASP A 151 15.12 5.19 -12.38
CA ASP A 151 14.32 4.27 -13.17
C ASP A 151 12.84 4.32 -12.79
N THR A 152 12.54 4.43 -11.50
CA THR A 152 11.16 4.57 -11.02
C THR A 152 10.57 5.90 -11.46
N THR A 153 11.32 7.00 -11.37
CA THR A 153 10.87 8.33 -11.81
C THR A 153 10.60 8.35 -13.32
N VAL A 154 11.54 7.84 -14.12
CA VAL A 154 11.40 7.74 -15.58
C VAL A 154 10.23 6.83 -15.95
N GLY A 155 10.09 5.70 -15.26
CA GLY A 155 8.96 4.80 -15.43
C GLY A 155 7.64 5.50 -15.12
N TRP A 156 7.57 6.23 -14.01
CA TRP A 156 6.35 6.89 -13.56
C TRP A 156 5.92 7.97 -14.55
N LEU A 157 6.85 8.84 -14.95
CA LEU A 157 6.62 9.83 -16.00
C LEU A 157 6.22 9.19 -17.33
N SER A 158 6.88 8.09 -17.71
CA SER A 158 6.51 7.35 -18.92
C SER A 158 5.09 6.80 -18.83
N HIS A 159 4.66 6.41 -17.64
CA HIS A 159 3.33 5.89 -17.41
C HIS A 159 2.25 6.95 -17.47
N THR A 160 2.42 8.01 -16.69
CA THR A 160 1.36 8.98 -16.44
C THR A 160 1.38 10.16 -17.40
N VAL A 161 2.54 10.55 -17.94
CA VAL A 161 2.64 11.62 -18.96
C VAL A 161 2.60 11.04 -20.37
N ARG A 162 3.36 9.98 -20.63
CA ARG A 162 3.53 9.43 -21.99
C ARG A 162 2.56 8.29 -22.32
N GLY A 163 1.68 7.92 -21.38
CA GLY A 163 0.68 6.86 -21.56
C GLY A 163 1.25 5.45 -21.75
N ARG A 164 2.52 5.20 -21.43
CA ARG A 164 3.13 3.87 -21.57
C ARG A 164 2.69 2.95 -20.43
N HIS A 165 2.45 1.68 -20.69
CA HIS A 165 2.11 0.75 -19.61
C HIS A 165 3.39 0.29 -18.88
N VAL A 166 3.67 0.88 -17.70
CA VAL A 166 4.86 0.58 -16.88
C VAL A 166 4.46 0.12 -15.48
N PHE A 167 3.40 0.69 -14.92
CA PHE A 167 2.89 0.38 -13.58
C PHE A 167 1.52 -0.30 -13.67
N PRO A 168 1.17 -1.15 -12.68
CA PRO A 168 -0.06 -1.94 -12.68
C PRO A 168 -1.28 -1.10 -12.28
N THR A 169 -1.51 0.01 -12.98
CA THR A 169 -2.44 1.03 -12.53
C THR A 169 -3.89 0.66 -12.70
N GLY A 170 -4.23 -0.32 -13.55
CA GLY A 170 -5.60 -0.81 -13.69
C GLY A 170 -6.11 -1.49 -12.41
N ASN A 171 -7.36 -1.24 -12.02
CA ASN A 171 -7.93 -1.81 -10.78
C ASN A 171 -8.03 -3.34 -10.76
N THR A 172 -8.04 -3.97 -11.92
CA THR A 172 -8.11 -5.42 -12.07
C THR A 172 -6.79 -6.04 -12.50
N GLU A 173 -5.74 -5.22 -12.64
CA GLU A 173 -4.44 -5.69 -13.09
C GLU A 173 -3.73 -6.46 -11.98
N PRO A 174 -3.07 -7.61 -12.28
CA PRO A 174 -2.21 -8.28 -11.30
C PRO A 174 -1.13 -7.34 -10.76
N LEU A 175 -0.77 -7.50 -9.48
CA LEU A 175 0.36 -6.78 -8.92
C LEU A 175 1.65 -7.56 -9.20
N PRO A 176 2.72 -6.92 -9.69
CA PRO A 176 3.98 -7.57 -9.95
C PRO A 176 4.69 -7.92 -8.64
N ASN A 177 5.67 -8.82 -8.73
CA ASN A 177 6.48 -9.21 -7.58
C ASN A 177 7.62 -8.23 -7.26
N GLY A 178 7.72 -7.14 -8.01
CA GLY A 178 8.81 -6.20 -7.94
C GLY A 178 8.49 -4.83 -8.54
N LEU A 179 9.38 -3.88 -8.31
CA LEU A 179 9.38 -2.53 -8.85
C LEU A 179 10.66 -2.36 -9.68
N ILE A 180 10.50 -2.21 -11.00
CA ILE A 180 11.62 -1.99 -11.94
C ILE A 180 12.82 -2.96 -11.70
N GLY A 181 12.52 -4.25 -11.61
CA GLY A 181 13.53 -5.30 -11.42
C GLY A 181 14.00 -5.51 -9.97
N VAL A 182 13.49 -4.74 -9.02
CA VAL A 182 13.78 -4.89 -7.59
C VAL A 182 12.62 -5.62 -6.90
N PRO A 183 12.86 -6.62 -6.03
CA PRO A 183 11.81 -7.23 -5.20
C PRO A 183 11.02 -6.17 -4.42
N ALA A 184 9.70 -6.21 -4.51
CA ALA A 184 8.86 -5.19 -3.93
C ALA A 184 7.48 -5.72 -3.48
N ARG A 185 6.87 -4.97 -2.57
CA ARG A 185 5.49 -5.19 -2.12
C ARG A 185 4.66 -3.94 -2.37
N TYR A 186 3.39 -4.15 -2.71
CA TYR A 186 2.48 -3.09 -3.10
C TYR A 186 1.30 -3.02 -2.14
N LEU A 187 1.10 -1.86 -1.53
CA LEU A 187 -0.17 -1.46 -0.92
C LEU A 187 -0.85 -0.49 -1.89
N VAL A 188 -2.09 -0.79 -2.28
CA VAL A 188 -2.73 -0.16 -3.43
C VAL A 188 -4.13 0.32 -3.08
N ALA A 189 -4.40 1.60 -3.30
CA ALA A 189 -5.76 2.10 -3.18
C ALA A 189 -6.54 1.79 -4.46
N THR A 190 -7.70 1.13 -4.31
CA THR A 190 -8.60 0.88 -5.44
C THR A 190 -9.23 2.19 -5.90
N HIS A 191 -9.06 2.56 -7.17
CA HIS A 191 -9.70 3.75 -7.75
C HIS A 191 -10.99 3.37 -8.49
N GLY A 192 -11.81 4.36 -8.84
CA GLY A 192 -13.08 4.13 -9.55
C GLY A 192 -14.16 3.41 -8.72
N ARG A 193 -15.05 2.70 -9.42
CA ARG A 193 -16.24 2.06 -8.85
C ARG A 193 -15.88 0.79 -8.08
N ALA A 194 -15.90 0.89 -6.76
CA ALA A 194 -15.70 -0.24 -5.85
C ALA A 194 -16.54 -0.10 -4.58
N VAL A 195 -16.97 -1.23 -4.03
CA VAL A 195 -17.55 -1.30 -2.67
C VAL A 195 -16.40 -1.53 -1.71
N ARG A 196 -16.20 -0.62 -0.75
CA ARG A 196 -15.04 -0.60 0.15
C ARG A 196 -15.47 -0.85 1.58
N LEU A 197 -14.82 -1.81 2.22
CA LEU A 197 -15.08 -2.18 3.61
C LEU A 197 -13.76 -2.09 4.37
N VAL A 198 -13.72 -1.28 5.43
CA VAL A 198 -12.49 -0.95 6.15
C VAL A 198 -12.65 -1.32 7.61
N SER A 199 -11.61 -1.92 8.18
CA SER A 199 -11.56 -2.27 9.59
C SER A 199 -11.71 -1.04 10.49
N GLY A 200 -12.42 -1.22 11.61
CA GLY A 200 -12.80 -0.15 12.53
C GLY A 200 -14.00 0.70 12.08
N LYS A 201 -14.54 0.50 10.86
CA LYS A 201 -15.75 1.19 10.40
C LYS A 201 -16.96 0.25 10.41
N GLY A 202 -17.76 0.34 11.48
CA GLY A 202 -18.95 -0.49 11.67
C GLY A 202 -18.64 -2.00 11.77
N ARG A 203 -19.68 -2.83 11.71
CA ARG A 203 -19.53 -4.28 11.62
C ARG A 203 -19.30 -4.69 10.18
N TRP A 204 -18.04 -4.90 9.80
CA TRP A 204 -17.68 -5.25 8.43
C TRP A 204 -17.38 -6.75 8.23
N ALA A 205 -16.95 -7.44 9.29
CA ALA A 205 -16.63 -8.88 9.27
C ALA A 205 -17.24 -9.60 10.48
N ALA A 206 -17.61 -10.86 10.30
CA ALA A 206 -18.13 -11.76 11.34
C ALA A 206 -17.36 -13.09 11.36
N PRO A 207 -17.25 -13.77 12.52
CA PRO A 207 -16.68 -15.12 12.58
C PRO A 207 -17.44 -16.10 11.69
N LEU A 208 -16.71 -16.97 10.99
CA LEU A 208 -17.24 -18.04 10.15
C LEU A 208 -16.81 -19.38 10.72
N GLY A 209 -17.76 -20.24 11.11
CA GLY A 209 -17.49 -21.58 11.64
C GLY A 209 -17.21 -21.63 13.15
N ARG A 210 -17.24 -22.83 13.73
CA ARG A 210 -17.06 -23.05 15.18
C ARG A 210 -15.61 -22.76 15.58
N GLY A 211 -15.42 -21.95 16.62
CA GLY A 211 -14.08 -21.57 17.11
C GLY A 211 -13.36 -20.52 16.25
N ALA A 212 -14.05 -19.92 15.29
CA ALA A 212 -13.51 -18.79 14.54
C ALA A 212 -13.43 -17.53 15.42
N SER A 213 -12.43 -16.70 15.13
CA SER A 213 -12.20 -15.44 15.85
C SER A 213 -11.98 -14.31 14.85
N VAL A 214 -12.71 -13.21 15.07
CA VAL A 214 -12.62 -11.95 14.32
C VAL A 214 -12.56 -10.84 15.36
N LYS A 215 -11.40 -10.22 15.53
CA LYS A 215 -11.18 -9.16 16.53
C LYS A 215 -10.64 -7.91 15.83
N VAL A 216 -11.27 -6.77 16.09
CA VAL A 216 -10.75 -5.46 15.67
C VAL A 216 -9.77 -4.96 16.73
N CYS A 217 -8.56 -4.58 16.33
CA CYS A 217 -7.51 -4.08 17.23
C CYS A 217 -6.44 -3.28 16.46
N ARG A 218 -5.52 -2.59 17.15
CA ARG A 218 -4.37 -1.88 16.56
C ARG A 218 -3.05 -2.59 16.86
N ASN A 219 -2.15 -2.63 15.88
CA ASN A 219 -0.80 -3.17 16.04
C ASN A 219 0.17 -2.02 16.32
N VAL A 220 0.15 -1.55 17.56
CA VAL A 220 1.08 -0.52 18.04
C VAL A 220 2.39 -1.15 18.49
N GLY A 221 3.49 -0.43 18.30
CA GLY A 221 4.83 -0.88 18.67
C GLY A 221 4.91 -1.25 20.16
N ARG A 222 5.66 -2.31 20.49
CA ARG A 222 5.80 -2.79 21.88
C ARG A 222 6.38 -1.74 22.83
N MET A 223 7.22 -0.85 22.29
CA MET A 223 7.87 0.22 23.04
C MET A 223 7.03 1.50 23.14
N ASP A 224 5.85 1.57 22.50
CA ASP A 224 4.93 2.69 22.69
C ASP A 224 4.28 2.55 24.08
N PRO A 225 4.56 3.48 25.03
CA PRO A 225 4.03 3.41 26.39
C PRO A 225 2.55 3.80 26.48
N THR A 226 1.95 4.31 25.39
CA THR A 226 0.58 4.79 25.38
C THR A 226 -0.41 3.65 25.61
N PRO A 227 -1.35 3.78 26.56
CA PRO A 227 -2.32 2.74 26.88
C PRO A 227 -3.46 2.71 25.85
N TYR A 228 -3.37 1.83 24.86
CA TYR A 228 -4.45 1.61 23.89
C TYR A 228 -5.37 0.47 24.33
N PRO A 229 -6.67 0.72 24.63
CA PRO A 229 -7.60 -0.33 25.04
C PRO A 229 -7.90 -1.34 23.91
N ASP A 230 -7.65 -0.93 22.66
CA ASP A 230 -7.81 -1.72 21.45
C ASP A 230 -6.49 -2.31 20.93
N ARG A 231 -5.43 -2.36 21.75
CA ARG A 231 -4.16 -3.00 21.38
C ARG A 231 -4.39 -4.47 21.02
N CYS A 232 -3.84 -4.90 19.87
CA CYS A 232 -3.81 -6.31 19.52
C CYS A 232 -2.94 -7.07 20.55
N PRO A 233 -3.32 -8.29 20.97
CA PRO A 233 -2.43 -9.12 21.77
C PRO A 233 -1.08 -9.23 21.08
N ASN A 234 0.00 -9.13 21.87
CA ASN A 234 1.36 -9.30 21.37
C ASN A 234 1.42 -10.62 20.58
N VAL A 235 1.98 -10.56 19.39
CA VAL A 235 2.39 -11.75 18.66
C VAL A 235 3.78 -12.13 19.13
N ASP A 236 4.00 -13.39 19.49
CA ASP A 236 5.31 -13.85 19.97
C ASP A 236 6.36 -13.84 18.83
N ASP A 237 5.92 -13.95 17.57
CA ASP A 237 6.74 -14.12 16.36
C ASP A 237 6.40 -13.03 15.31
N GLY A 238 7.33 -12.12 15.00
CA GLY A 238 7.13 -11.01 14.04
C GLY A 238 6.60 -9.70 14.65
N VAL A 239 6.79 -8.56 13.99
CA VAL A 239 6.21 -7.27 14.40
C VAL A 239 5.32 -6.73 13.28
N PRO A 240 3.99 -6.89 13.36
CA PRO A 240 3.09 -6.17 12.49
C PRO A 240 3.18 -4.68 12.83
N ILE A 241 3.50 -3.86 11.85
CA ILE A 241 3.58 -2.41 12.04
C ILE A 241 2.38 -1.76 11.34
N SER A 242 1.42 -1.33 12.15
CA SER A 242 0.27 -0.55 11.69
C SER A 242 -0.42 0.13 12.87
N ASP A 243 -0.39 1.46 12.88
CA ASP A 243 -1.13 2.25 13.88
C ASP A 243 -2.62 2.39 13.55
N SER A 244 -3.06 1.75 12.47
CA SER A 244 -4.46 1.69 12.08
C SER A 244 -5.19 0.52 12.75
N LEU A 245 -6.50 0.67 12.89
CA LEU A 245 -7.37 -0.47 13.22
C LEU A 245 -7.30 -1.53 12.10
N MET A 246 -7.01 -2.74 12.53
CA MET A 246 -6.95 -3.95 11.73
C MET A 246 -7.92 -4.97 12.31
N THR A 247 -8.38 -5.90 11.49
CA THR A 247 -9.15 -7.06 11.95
C THR A 247 -8.30 -8.30 11.92
N ARG A 248 -7.96 -8.81 13.09
CA ARG A 248 -7.31 -10.10 13.26
C ARG A 248 -8.29 -11.21 13.00
N VAL A 249 -7.96 -12.08 12.05
CA VAL A 249 -8.74 -13.26 11.68
C VAL A 249 -7.89 -14.50 11.89
N ARG A 250 -8.41 -15.45 12.68
CA ARG A 250 -7.83 -16.79 12.78
C ARG A 250 -8.36 -17.67 11.66
N LEU A 251 -7.46 -18.13 10.81
CA LEU A 251 -7.76 -18.97 9.66
C LEU A 251 -7.69 -20.46 10.05
N GLY A 252 -8.60 -21.25 9.50
CA GLY A 252 -8.56 -22.70 9.59
C GLY A 252 -9.49 -23.36 8.58
N ARG A 253 -9.49 -24.70 8.57
CA ARG A 253 -10.28 -25.47 7.61
C ARG A 253 -11.77 -25.29 7.93
N GLY A 254 -12.45 -24.48 7.10
CA GLY A 254 -13.86 -24.12 7.32
C GLY A 254 -14.09 -23.11 8.44
N THR A 255 -13.01 -22.52 8.99
CA THR A 255 -13.08 -21.45 9.99
C THR A 255 -12.35 -20.19 9.54
N GLY A 256 -12.88 -19.02 9.89
CA GLY A 256 -12.27 -17.75 9.52
C GLY A 256 -13.23 -16.58 9.63
N ALA A 257 -13.31 -15.76 8.58
CA ALA A 257 -14.16 -14.58 8.55
C ALA A 257 -15.16 -14.62 7.39
N ARG A 258 -16.35 -14.07 7.62
CA ARG A 258 -17.32 -13.74 6.58
C ARG A 258 -17.50 -12.23 6.54
N VAL A 259 -17.36 -11.67 5.35
CA VAL A 259 -17.54 -10.25 5.05
C VAL A 259 -18.78 -10.12 4.18
N THR A 260 -19.84 -9.51 4.72
CA THR A 260 -21.07 -9.27 3.95
C THR A 260 -20.87 -8.08 3.03
N VAL A 261 -21.10 -8.26 1.73
CA VAL A 261 -20.87 -7.23 0.73
C VAL A 261 -21.76 -7.44 -0.47
N THR A 262 -22.43 -6.40 -0.95
CA THR A 262 -23.29 -6.49 -2.14
C THR A 262 -22.64 -5.78 -3.32
N ALA A 263 -22.30 -6.53 -4.37
CA ALA A 263 -21.72 -5.96 -5.59
C ALA A 263 -22.22 -6.71 -6.83
N ARG A 264 -22.76 -5.97 -7.81
CA ARG A 264 -23.15 -6.52 -9.11
C ARG A 264 -21.93 -6.62 -10.04
N HIS A 265 -21.90 -7.67 -10.84
CA HIS A 265 -20.84 -7.94 -11.81
C HIS A 265 -19.42 -7.82 -11.21
N PRO A 266 -19.13 -8.53 -10.11
CA PRO A 266 -17.88 -8.38 -9.38
C PRO A 266 -16.71 -8.92 -10.23
N LYS A 267 -15.67 -8.12 -10.46
CA LYS A 267 -14.51 -8.52 -11.27
C LYS A 267 -13.36 -9.02 -10.42
N LEU A 268 -13.11 -8.36 -9.30
CA LEU A 268 -11.93 -8.59 -8.45
C LEU A 268 -12.25 -8.23 -6.99
N VAL A 269 -11.62 -8.94 -6.06
CA VAL A 269 -11.55 -8.55 -4.65
C VAL A 269 -10.11 -8.15 -4.34
N ALA A 270 -9.88 -6.92 -3.88
CA ALA A 270 -8.60 -6.50 -3.33
C ALA A 270 -8.66 -6.64 -1.81
N LEU A 271 -7.73 -7.42 -1.24
CA LEU A 271 -7.57 -7.56 0.21
C LEU A 271 -6.35 -6.77 0.64
N HIS A 272 -6.52 -5.86 1.60
CA HIS A 272 -5.42 -5.13 2.23
C HIS A 272 -5.11 -5.81 3.55
N LEU A 273 -4.05 -6.60 3.60
CA LEU A 273 -3.76 -7.50 4.71
C LEU A 273 -2.27 -7.55 5.01
N THR A 274 -1.96 -8.00 6.22
CA THR A 274 -0.62 -8.42 6.60
C THR A 274 -0.70 -9.82 7.22
N PRO A 275 0.21 -10.75 6.88
CA PRO A 275 0.39 -11.94 7.67
C PRO A 275 0.91 -11.52 9.05
N THR A 276 0.55 -12.25 10.09
CA THR A 276 0.82 -11.82 11.48
C THR A 276 1.96 -12.58 12.14
N ARG A 277 2.69 -13.45 11.43
CA ARG A 277 3.64 -14.39 12.03
C ARG A 277 4.74 -14.81 11.06
N ASP A 278 5.95 -15.02 11.60
CA ASP A 278 6.89 -16.02 11.08
C ASP A 278 6.29 -17.38 11.44
N ARG A 279 5.75 -18.11 10.46
CA ARG A 279 5.01 -19.32 10.79
C ARG A 279 5.95 -20.42 11.28
N LYS A 280 5.59 -21.04 12.41
CA LYS A 280 6.29 -22.21 12.97
C LYS A 280 6.42 -23.39 12.00
N ASP A 281 5.53 -23.47 11.01
CA ASP A 281 5.55 -24.52 9.97
C ASP A 281 6.50 -24.22 8.80
N LYS A 282 7.20 -23.07 8.81
CA LYS A 282 8.22 -22.69 7.81
C LYS A 282 7.73 -22.68 6.36
N LEU A 283 6.43 -22.45 6.13
CA LEU A 283 5.87 -22.41 4.77
C LEU A 283 6.33 -21.20 3.94
N GLY A 284 6.91 -20.16 4.56
CA GLY A 284 7.35 -18.93 3.90
C GLY A 284 6.21 -18.07 3.34
N HIS A 285 4.96 -18.43 3.65
CA HIS A 285 3.75 -17.67 3.32
C HIS A 285 2.58 -18.15 4.16
N THR A 286 1.52 -17.35 4.26
CA THR A 286 0.24 -17.73 4.90
C THR A 286 -0.76 -18.23 3.86
N PRO A 287 -1.08 -19.54 3.80
CA PRO A 287 -2.08 -20.05 2.89
C PRO A 287 -3.48 -19.56 3.28
N MET A 288 -4.23 -19.04 2.33
CA MET A 288 -5.58 -18.54 2.53
C MET A 288 -6.47 -18.97 1.36
N ARG A 289 -7.78 -19.04 1.59
CA ARG A 289 -8.79 -19.27 0.56
C ARG A 289 -9.84 -18.18 0.66
N LEU A 290 -10.03 -17.46 -0.44
CA LEU A 290 -11.14 -16.55 -0.62
C LEU A 290 -12.28 -17.30 -1.30
N THR A 291 -13.49 -17.27 -0.75
CA THR A 291 -14.69 -17.80 -1.39
C THR A 291 -15.67 -16.68 -1.67
N ALA A 292 -15.94 -16.41 -2.95
CA ALA A 292 -17.00 -15.50 -3.35
C ALA A 292 -18.35 -16.21 -3.26
N VAL A 293 -19.28 -15.66 -2.48
CA VAL A 293 -20.64 -16.19 -2.30
C VAL A 293 -21.61 -15.30 -3.07
N MET A 294 -22.31 -15.91 -4.03
CA MET A 294 -23.25 -15.21 -4.90
C MET A 294 -24.67 -15.25 -4.34
N ALA A 295 -25.51 -14.31 -4.78
CA ALA A 295 -26.92 -14.21 -4.39
C ALA A 295 -27.74 -15.47 -4.76
N ASP A 296 -27.34 -16.19 -5.80
CA ASP A 296 -27.97 -17.44 -6.25
C ASP A 296 -27.47 -18.68 -5.47
N GLY A 297 -26.68 -18.49 -4.41
CA GLY A 297 -26.13 -19.56 -3.59
C GLY A 297 -24.86 -20.21 -4.14
N ARG A 298 -24.44 -19.90 -5.38
CA ARG A 298 -23.17 -20.42 -5.93
C ARG A 298 -21.98 -19.87 -5.16
N ARG A 299 -20.93 -20.69 -5.04
CA ARG A 299 -19.72 -20.41 -4.28
C ARG A 299 -18.50 -20.64 -5.16
N PHE A 300 -17.63 -19.64 -5.23
CA PHE A 300 -16.43 -19.67 -6.07
C PHE A 300 -15.18 -19.52 -5.20
N PRO A 301 -14.53 -20.64 -4.82
CA PRO A 301 -13.29 -20.59 -4.07
C PRO A 301 -12.11 -20.21 -4.97
N VAL A 302 -11.20 -19.42 -4.42
CA VAL A 302 -9.92 -19.02 -5.01
C VAL A 302 -8.84 -19.24 -3.96
N ASP A 303 -7.94 -20.18 -4.24
CA ASP A 303 -6.80 -20.43 -3.38
C ASP A 303 -5.75 -19.34 -3.51
N MET A 304 -5.28 -18.88 -2.35
CA MET A 304 -4.29 -17.84 -2.19
C MET A 304 -3.06 -18.41 -1.50
N GLY A 305 -1.93 -18.36 -2.19
CA GLY A 305 -0.65 -18.89 -1.72
C GLY A 305 0.52 -17.98 -2.09
N PRO A 306 1.72 -18.52 -2.35
CA PRO A 306 2.96 -17.74 -2.42
C PRO A 306 3.01 -16.77 -3.61
N LYS A 307 2.17 -16.98 -4.64
CA LYS A 307 2.04 -16.05 -5.78
C LYS A 307 1.48 -14.68 -5.40
N TYR A 308 0.85 -14.55 -4.23
CA TYR A 308 0.37 -13.26 -3.72
C TYR A 308 1.42 -12.73 -2.74
N ASN A 309 2.23 -11.76 -3.18
CA ASN A 309 3.30 -11.18 -2.35
C ASN A 309 2.81 -10.68 -0.98
N ALA A 310 1.56 -10.21 -0.88
CA ALA A 310 0.95 -9.80 0.38
C ALA A 310 0.81 -10.93 1.42
N LEU A 311 0.88 -12.21 1.03
CA LEU A 311 0.82 -13.36 1.94
C LEU A 311 2.19 -13.97 2.23
N ARG A 312 3.25 -13.52 1.55
CA ARG A 312 4.60 -14.06 1.74
C ARG A 312 5.21 -13.54 3.04
N GLU A 313 5.96 -14.42 3.69
CA GLU A 313 6.92 -14.00 4.71
C GLU A 313 8.13 -13.42 4.00
N TRP A 314 8.71 -12.37 4.57
CA TRP A 314 9.98 -11.83 4.10
C TRP A 314 11.00 -11.92 5.22
N PRO A 315 12.18 -12.46 4.93
CA PRO A 315 13.23 -12.59 5.91
C PRO A 315 13.65 -11.20 6.41
N HIS A 316 14.01 -11.11 7.69
CA HIS A 316 14.62 -9.94 8.28
C HIS A 316 15.93 -10.36 8.96
N PRO A 317 17.03 -9.60 8.82
CA PRO A 317 18.37 -10.02 9.26
C PRO A 317 18.47 -10.39 10.74
N TYR A 318 17.58 -9.85 11.58
CA TYR A 318 17.60 -10.02 13.03
C TYR A 318 16.58 -11.04 13.57
N GLY A 319 15.87 -11.77 12.70
CA GLY A 319 14.73 -12.60 13.11
C GLY A 319 13.52 -11.75 13.53
N ALA A 320 12.30 -12.31 13.38
CA ALA A 320 11.03 -11.59 13.38
C ALA A 320 10.93 -10.55 12.23
N GLY A 321 10.24 -10.91 11.14
CA GLY A 321 9.95 -9.99 10.04
C GLY A 321 9.18 -8.75 10.48
N LEU A 322 9.45 -7.59 9.85
CA LEU A 322 8.56 -6.43 9.88
C LEU A 322 7.42 -6.65 8.87
N TYR A 323 6.21 -6.60 9.38
CA TYR A 323 5.01 -6.99 8.65
C TYR A 323 4.09 -5.77 8.44
N TYR A 324 4.01 -5.32 7.19
CA TYR A 324 3.20 -4.17 6.80
C TYR A 324 1.97 -4.61 6.00
N PRO A 325 0.85 -3.88 6.07
CA PRO A 325 -0.28 -4.13 5.20
C PRO A 325 0.10 -4.01 3.72
N GLN A 326 -0.24 -5.04 2.95
CA GLN A 326 -0.01 -5.16 1.51
C GLN A 326 -1.32 -5.54 0.82
N THR A 327 -1.38 -5.38 -0.50
CA THR A 327 -2.58 -5.69 -1.28
C THR A 327 -2.45 -7.02 -2.02
N ALA A 328 -3.42 -7.91 -1.83
CA ALA A 328 -3.66 -9.05 -2.70
C ALA A 328 -4.85 -8.73 -3.62
N ARG A 329 -4.59 -8.57 -4.91
CA ARG A 329 -5.64 -8.48 -5.94
C ARG A 329 -6.05 -9.89 -6.37
N VAL A 330 -7.28 -10.29 -6.07
CA VAL A 330 -7.82 -11.63 -6.32
C VAL A 330 -8.88 -11.57 -7.42
N PRO A 331 -8.51 -11.85 -8.69
CA PRO A 331 -9.48 -11.91 -9.78
C PRO A 331 -10.53 -12.98 -9.50
N LEU A 332 -11.81 -12.63 -9.67
CA LEU A 332 -12.89 -13.60 -9.53
C LEU A 332 -13.04 -14.44 -10.81
N PRO A 333 -13.42 -15.72 -10.71
CA PRO A 333 -13.71 -16.55 -11.88
C PRO A 333 -14.79 -15.93 -12.77
N ALA A 334 -14.70 -16.15 -14.09
CA ALA A 334 -15.63 -15.55 -15.06
C ALA A 334 -17.11 -15.80 -14.74
N ALA A 335 -17.43 -16.98 -14.20
CA ALA A 335 -18.79 -17.35 -13.78
C ALA A 335 -19.34 -16.48 -12.64
N ALA A 336 -18.50 -16.02 -11.71
CA ALA A 336 -18.90 -15.11 -10.64
C ALA A 336 -19.18 -13.68 -11.16
N ARG A 337 -18.48 -13.26 -12.22
CA ARG A 337 -18.56 -11.89 -12.78
C ARG A 337 -19.92 -11.55 -13.41
N ARG A 338 -20.79 -12.54 -13.61
CA ARG A 338 -22.13 -12.34 -14.17
C ARG A 338 -23.22 -12.18 -13.11
N GLY A 339 -22.91 -12.46 -11.85
CA GLY A 339 -23.89 -12.44 -10.75
C GLY A 339 -23.80 -11.23 -9.83
N THR A 340 -24.49 -11.34 -8.69
CA THR A 340 -24.37 -10.41 -7.57
C THR A 340 -23.63 -11.11 -6.43
N LEU A 341 -22.46 -10.58 -6.06
CA LEU A 341 -21.74 -10.99 -4.85
C LEU A 341 -22.56 -10.54 -3.63
N VAL A 342 -22.70 -11.40 -2.63
CA VAL A 342 -23.38 -11.07 -1.35
C VAL A 342 -22.48 -11.27 -0.13
N ALA A 343 -21.41 -12.07 -0.26
CA ALA A 343 -20.39 -12.17 0.76
C ALA A 343 -19.05 -12.64 0.19
N VAL A 344 -17.99 -12.32 0.93
CA VAL A 344 -16.67 -12.92 0.79
C VAL A 344 -16.35 -13.69 2.07
N GLU A 345 -15.98 -14.94 1.93
CA GLU A 345 -15.50 -15.76 3.05
C GLU A 345 -14.00 -15.99 2.94
N LEU A 346 -13.29 -15.81 4.06
CA LEU A 346 -11.85 -15.95 4.17
C LEU A 346 -11.56 -17.10 5.13
N THR A 347 -10.91 -18.15 4.64
CA THR A 347 -10.54 -19.35 5.41
C THR A 347 -9.10 -19.75 5.11
N GLY A 348 -8.56 -20.77 5.80
CA GLY A 348 -7.22 -21.30 5.53
C GLY A 348 -7.26 -22.83 5.38
N PRO A 349 -6.48 -23.43 4.46
CA PRO A 349 -6.39 -24.89 4.40
C PRO A 349 -5.69 -25.48 5.64
N ARG A 350 -4.89 -24.67 6.34
CA ARG A 350 -4.19 -24.98 7.58
C ARG A 350 -4.34 -23.80 8.53
N GLY A 351 -4.07 -24.01 9.82
CA GLY A 351 -4.11 -22.94 10.82
C GLY A 351 -3.25 -21.74 10.44
N GLY A 352 -3.64 -20.55 10.88
CA GLY A 352 -2.89 -19.31 10.67
C GLY A 352 -3.65 -18.09 11.15
N GLU A 353 -3.03 -16.93 11.04
CA GLU A 353 -3.66 -15.64 11.36
C GLU A 353 -3.26 -14.60 10.31
N VAL A 354 -4.20 -13.70 10.02
CA VAL A 354 -3.99 -12.53 9.16
C VAL A 354 -4.64 -11.32 9.81
N ASP A 355 -4.00 -10.17 9.70
CA ASP A 355 -4.57 -8.89 10.10
C ASP A 355 -5.01 -8.17 8.82
N ILE A 356 -6.30 -7.85 8.74
CA ILE A 356 -6.91 -7.28 7.54
C ILE A 356 -7.28 -5.83 7.80
N ARG A 357 -6.74 -4.92 7.01
CA ARG A 357 -7.09 -3.50 7.03
C ARG A 357 -8.42 -3.25 6.35
N GLY A 358 -8.67 -3.91 5.22
CA GLY A 358 -9.90 -3.74 4.45
C GLY A 358 -10.00 -4.65 3.24
N LEU A 359 -11.16 -4.55 2.60
CA LEU A 359 -11.53 -5.30 1.41
C LEU A 359 -12.26 -4.36 0.45
N ASP A 360 -11.81 -4.34 -0.80
CA ASP A 360 -12.48 -3.65 -1.90
C ASP A 360 -13.02 -4.65 -2.92
N VAL A 361 -14.27 -4.51 -3.32
CA VAL A 361 -14.85 -5.25 -4.44
C VAL A 361 -14.95 -4.35 -5.65
N VAL A 362 -14.15 -4.63 -6.67
CA VAL A 362 -14.18 -3.92 -7.95
C VAL A 362 -15.34 -4.46 -8.78
N ALA A 363 -16.29 -3.59 -9.10
CA ALA A 363 -17.50 -3.93 -9.85
C ALA A 363 -17.41 -3.45 -11.30
N GLY A 364 -18.10 -4.19 -12.18
CA GLY A 364 -18.16 -3.94 -13.62
C GLY A 364 -19.07 -2.81 -14.05
#